data_AF-A0A0P9EWP7-F1
#
_entry.id   AF-A0A0P9EWP7-F1
#
_cell.length_a   1.000
_cell.length_b   1.000
_cell.length_c   1.000
_cell.angle_alpha   90.00
_cell.angle_beta   90.00
_cell.angle_gamma   90.00
#
_symmetry.space_group_name_H-M   'P 1'
#
loop_
_entity.id
_entity.type
_entity.pdbx_description
1 polymer ?
#
loop_
_entity_poly.entity_id
_entity_poly.type
_entity_poly.pdbx_seq_one_letter_code
_entity_poly.pdbx_strand_id
1 'polypeptide(L)' 'EYLTSVRIRKATELLRTTSLTSSEIAYQVGYNNPRYFYSVFRKVAGLPPNEYRRQG' A
#
# COMPACT_ATOMS: atom_id res chain seq x y z
N GLU A 1 5.59 -15.12 -1.83
CA GLU A 1 5.60 -14.17 -0.69
C GLU A 1 6.59 -13.03 -0.84
N TYR A 2 7.78 -13.23 -1.44
CA TYR A 2 8.78 -12.16 -1.64
C TYR A 2 8.25 -10.95 -2.42
N LEU A 3 7.64 -11.16 -3.59
CA LEU A 3 7.13 -10.07 -4.44
C LEU A 3 6.09 -9.19 -3.72
N THR A 4 5.21 -9.80 -2.92
CA THR A 4 4.23 -9.08 -2.12
C THR A 4 4.91 -8.15 -1.12
N SER A 5 5.90 -8.65 -0.37
CA SER A 5 6.63 -7.82 0.60
C SER A 5 7.32 -6.62 -0.04
N VAL A 6 7.91 -6.81 -1.23
CA VAL A 6 8.56 -5.73 -2.01
C VAL A 6 7.55 -4.68 -2.44
N ARG A 7 6.39 -5.11 -2.98
CA ARG A 7 5.31 -4.20 -3.38
C ARG A 7 4.75 -3.41 -2.20
N ILE A 8 4.55 -4.05 -1.05
CA ILE A 8 4.06 -3.38 0.16
C ILE A 8 5.09 -2.38 0.70
N ARG A 9 6.38 -2.73 0.71
CA ARG A 9 7.44 -1.76 1.08
C ARG A 9 7.42 -0.54 0.17
N LYS A 10 7.28 -0.73 -1.15
CA LYS A 10 7.17 0.41 -2.06
C LYS A 10 5.90 1.23 -1.82
N ALA A 11 4.78 0.58 -1.53
CA ALA A 11 3.54 1.26 -1.19
C ALA A 11 3.67 2.10 0.10
N THR A 12 4.35 1.60 1.14
CA THR A 12 4.60 2.35 2.37
C THR A 12 5.46 3.60 2.14
N GLU A 13 6.44 3.52 1.24
CA GLU A 13 7.26 4.66 0.84
C GLU A 13 6.39 5.71 0.15
N LEU A 14 5.64 5.30 -0.89
CA LEU A 14 4.75 6.19 -1.64
C LEU A 14 3.67 6.83 -0.77
N LEU A 15 3.13 6.11 0.22
CA LEU A 15 2.14 6.65 1.16
C LEU A 15 2.67 7.83 1.98
N ARG A 16 3.99 7.86 2.25
CA ARG A 16 4.68 8.89 3.07
C ARG A 16 5.28 10.00 2.23
N THR A 17 5.74 9.69 1.02
CA THR A 17 6.48 10.65 0.19
C THR A 17 5.62 11.31 -0.89
N THR A 18 4.36 10.89 -1.06
CA THR A 18 3.48 11.41 -2.12
C THR A 18 2.07 11.68 -1.61
N SER A 19 1.37 12.56 -2.33
CA SER A 19 -0.05 12.87 -2.13
C SER A 19 -1.00 11.91 -2.89
N LEU A 20 -0.47 10.85 -3.52
CA LEU A 20 -1.26 9.90 -4.29
C LEU A 20 -2.30 9.21 -3.41
N THR A 21 -3.49 8.94 -3.93
CA THR A 21 -4.48 8.14 -3.23
C THR A 21 -4.01 6.70 -3.04
N SER A 22 -4.53 6.02 -2.02
CA SER A 22 -4.24 4.59 -1.80
C SER A 22 -4.60 3.71 -2.99
N SER A 23 -5.57 4.12 -3.81
CA SER A 23 -5.94 3.44 -5.05
C SER A 23 -4.88 3.62 -6.14
N GLU A 24 -4.38 4.85 -6.36
CA GLU A 24 -3.30 5.12 -7.31
C GLU A 24 -2.02 4.37 -6.93
N ILE A 25 -1.67 4.35 -5.64
CA ILE A 25 -0.52 3.59 -5.12
C ILE A 25 -0.70 2.09 -5.37
N ALA A 26 -1.92 1.55 -5.20
CA ALA A 26 -2.20 0.15 -5.50
C ALA A 26 -1.85 -0.20 -6.95
N TYR A 27 -2.30 0.61 -7.91
CA TYR A 27 -1.97 0.45 -9.32
C TYR A 27 -0.47 0.59 -9.58
N GLN A 28 0.17 1.59 -8.97
CA GLN A 28 1.59 1.87 -9.16
C GLN A 28 2.51 0.74 -8.67
N VAL A 29 2.12 0.02 -7.62
CA VAL A 29 2.88 -1.13 -7.11
C VAL A 29 2.43 -2.47 -7.74
N GLY A 30 1.60 -2.41 -8.79
CA GLY A 30 1.25 -3.57 -9.62
C GLY A 30 0.04 -4.38 -9.14
N TYR A 31 -0.88 -3.76 -8.39
CA TYR A 31 -2.19 -4.34 -8.09
C TYR A 31 -3.27 -3.73 -9.00
N ASN A 32 -3.94 -4.58 -9.77
CA ASN A 32 -5.05 -4.17 -10.62
C ASN A 32 -6.37 -4.02 -9.85
N ASN A 33 -6.41 -4.43 -8.59
CA ASN A 33 -7.57 -4.33 -7.72
C ASN A 33 -7.17 -3.65 -6.40
N PRO A 34 -7.55 -2.37 -6.21
CA PRO A 34 -7.29 -1.64 -4.97
C PRO A 34 -7.87 -2.33 -3.72
N ARG A 35 -9.04 -2.98 -3.81
CA ARG A 35 -9.62 -3.69 -2.65
C ARG A 35 -8.74 -4.86 -2.22
N TYR A 36 -8.18 -5.60 -3.18
CA TYR A 36 -7.25 -6.68 -2.88
C TYR A 36 -5.94 -6.14 -2.27
N PHE A 37 -5.41 -5.04 -2.82
CA PHE A 37 -4.27 -4.35 -2.25
C PHE A 37 -4.52 -3.96 -0.78
N TYR A 38 -5.69 -3.41 -0.44
CA TYR A 38 -6.03 -3.06 0.95
C TYR A 38 -5.93 -4.27 1.89
N SER A 39 -6.49 -5.40 1.50
CA SER A 39 -6.45 -6.63 2.31
C SER A 39 -5.02 -7.13 2.49
N VAL A 40 -4.22 -7.12 1.42
CA VAL A 40 -2.82 -7.56 1.45
C VAL A 40 -1.95 -6.61 2.26
N PHE A 41 -2.11 -5.30 2.05
CA PHE A 41 -1.38 -4.26 2.79
C PHE A 41 -1.69 -4.37 4.28
N ARG A 42 -2.96 -4.49 4.67
CA ARG A 42 -3.34 -4.68 6.08
C ARG A 42 -2.73 -5.95 6.67
N LYS A 43 -2.72 -7.06 5.92
CA LYS A 43 -2.12 -8.33 6.38
C LYS A 43 -0.61 -8.20 6.64
N VAL A 44 0.10 -7.39 5.85
CA VAL A 44 1.56 -7.25 5.92
C VAL A 44 2.00 -6.11 6.85
N ALA A 45 1.34 -4.95 6.78
CA ALA A 45 1.67 -3.74 7.54
C ALA A 45 0.88 -3.61 8.86
N GLY A 46 -0.08 -4.49 9.12
CA GLY A 46 -0.95 -4.48 10.32
C GLY A 46 -2.10 -3.49 10.27
N LEU A 47 -2.02 -2.45 9.42
CA LEU A 47 -2.97 -1.35 9.33
C LEU A 47 -3.39 -1.09 7.88
N PRO A 48 -4.59 -0.54 7.63
CA PRO A 48 -4.99 -0.07 6.31
C PRO A 48 -4.08 1.05 5.77
N PRO A 49 -3.86 1.15 4.45
CA PRO A 49 -3.08 2.22 3.80
C PRO A 49 -3.43 3.65 4.27
N ASN A 50 -4.73 3.95 4.39
CA ASN A 50 -5.20 5.27 4.83
C ASN A 50 -4.86 5.57 6.29
N GLU A 51 -4.91 4.56 7.17
CA GLU A 51 -4.49 4.71 8.56
C GLU A 51 -2.99 4.86 8.66
N TYR A 52 -2.25 4.06 7.89
CA TYR A 52 -0.79 4.13 7.82
C TYR A 52 -0.31 5.54 7.42
N ARG A 53 -1.00 6.18 6.46
CA ARG A 53 -0.70 7.57 6.07
C ARG A 53 -0.92 8.58 7.20
N ARG A 54 -1.93 8.38 8.06
CA ARG A 54 -2.23 9.32 9.16
C ARG A 54 -1.24 9.23 10.32
N GLN A 55 -0.40 8.19 10.36
CA GLN A 55 0.58 7.99 11.44
C GLN A 55 1.95 8.63 11.17
N GLY A 56 2.18 9.16 9.97
CA GLY A 56 3.39 9.90 9.61
C GLY A 56 3.06 11.32 9.22
#